data_AF-A0A968TRH6-F1
#
_entry.id   AF-A0A968TRH6-F1
#
_cell.length_a   1.000
_cell.length_b   1.000
_cell.length_c   1.000
_cell.angle_alpha   90.00
_cell.angle_beta   90.00
_cell.angle_gamma   90.00
#
_symmetry.space_group_name_H-M   'P 1'
#
loop_
_entity.id
_entity.type
_entity.pdbx_description
1 polymer ?
#
loop_
_entity_poly.entity_id
_entity_poly.type
_entity_poly.pdbx_seq_one_letter_code
_entity_poly.pdbx_strand_id
1 'polypeptide(L)'
;MPPRPQPERQRRLDAARLAGAGLLALLAQLTVDMPGGYFGDAEQITSWGWIYSTAVVVLTALGAWAKLRRRGAANFLIPGLFTLHIAVFTPALATDPVIAGGVVLWNVLLLSRWIFPTHATRHREPPSDPLGAWLTLNEPAVRHLLFVSLLISTSVVGYRLGTELPTLVLCMVVDTALLVLTAGFLRHLWGSGHRWRVIALSSIVALALGLLGTRPVWALGTLAVYQLAVGAQMLVRGPSFRDLAESFYGQPALLVLASFALLIVAGTLLLSFPAASSGKPISPVDALFTSTSARASPA
;
A
#
# COMPACT_ATOMS: atom_id res chain seq x y z
N MET A 1 1.45 -23.79 28.42
CA MET A 1 0.52 -22.83 27.79
C MET A 1 1.18 -22.28 26.52
N PRO A 2 0.66 -22.55 25.32
CA PRO A 2 1.21 -21.96 24.10
C PRO A 2 1.05 -20.42 24.14
N PRO A 3 2.05 -19.66 23.67
CA PRO A 3 1.99 -18.21 23.66
C PRO A 3 0.79 -17.74 22.82
N ARG A 4 0.04 -16.75 23.32
CA ARG A 4 -1.13 -16.17 22.62
C ARG A 4 -0.69 -15.69 21.21
N PRO A 5 -1.48 -15.92 20.15
CA PRO A 5 -1.12 -15.58 18.76
C PRO A 5 -1.12 -14.06 18.45
N GLN A 6 -1.72 -13.23 19.31
CA GLN A 6 -1.83 -11.78 19.14
C GLN A 6 -0.48 -11.04 18.93
N PRO A 7 0.57 -11.27 19.73
CA PRO A 7 1.88 -10.63 19.52
C PRO A 7 2.53 -10.95 18.17
N GLU A 8 2.22 -12.08 17.52
CA GLU A 8 2.82 -12.39 16.22
C GLU A 8 2.17 -11.64 15.06
N ARG A 9 0.83 -11.64 15.03
CA ARG A 9 0.06 -10.89 14.04
C ARG A 9 0.45 -9.40 14.03
N GLN A 10 0.55 -8.80 15.21
CA GLN A 10 0.94 -7.39 15.33
C GLN A 10 2.37 -7.14 14.83
N ARG A 11 3.32 -8.04 15.16
CA ARG A 11 4.71 -7.93 14.68
C ARG A 11 4.80 -7.98 13.15
N ARG A 12 4.07 -8.89 12.50
CA ARG A 12 4.02 -9.00 11.03
C ARG A 12 3.43 -7.74 10.41
N LEU A 13 2.36 -7.20 11.00
CA LEU A 13 1.74 -5.95 10.54
C LEU A 13 2.68 -4.74 10.69
N ASP A 14 3.36 -4.60 11.83
CA ASP A 14 4.31 -3.52 12.05
C ASP A 14 5.51 -3.60 11.08
N ALA A 15 6.02 -4.81 10.83
CA ALA A 15 7.07 -5.03 9.84
C ALA A 15 6.60 -4.68 8.42
N ALA A 16 5.37 -5.06 8.05
CA ALA A 16 4.75 -4.69 6.79
C ALA A 16 4.55 -3.17 6.66
N ARG A 17 4.19 -2.47 7.74
CA ARG A 17 4.06 -1.00 7.76
C ARG A 17 5.40 -0.30 7.56
N LEU A 18 6.45 -0.80 8.21
CA LEU A 18 7.80 -0.28 8.02
C LEU A 18 8.26 -0.49 6.57
N ALA A 19 8.07 -1.70 6.03
CA ALA A 19 8.37 -2.00 4.64
C ALA A 19 7.58 -1.09 3.69
N GLY A 20 6.28 -0.92 3.92
CA GLY A 20 5.43 -0.03 3.13
C GLY A 20 5.89 1.43 3.18
N ALA A 21 6.26 1.94 4.36
CA ALA A 21 6.81 3.29 4.51
C ALA A 21 8.11 3.48 3.73
N GLY A 22 9.04 2.52 3.83
CA GLY A 22 10.29 2.54 3.08
C GLY A 22 10.07 2.51 1.57
N LEU A 23 9.15 1.67 1.09
CA LEU A 23 8.80 1.59 -0.34
C LEU A 23 8.18 2.89 -0.86
N LEU A 24 7.28 3.51 -0.10
CA LEU A 24 6.69 4.81 -0.46
C LEU A 24 7.73 5.93 -0.44
N ALA A 25 8.65 5.92 0.52
CA ALA A 25 9.74 6.88 0.57
C ALA A 25 10.69 6.75 -0.62
N LEU A 26 11.00 5.51 -1.05
CA LEU A 26 11.82 5.27 -2.24
C LEU A 26 11.10 5.73 -3.52
N LEU A 27 9.83 5.39 -3.68
CA LEU A 27 9.05 5.89 -4.82
C LEU A 27 8.99 7.42 -4.82
N ALA A 28 8.71 8.03 -3.68
CA ALA A 28 8.62 9.48 -3.57
C ALA A 28 9.96 10.16 -3.89
N GLN A 29 11.08 9.60 -3.46
CA GLN A 29 12.40 10.13 -3.83
C GLN A 29 12.61 10.14 -5.35
N LEU A 30 12.12 9.12 -6.07
CA LEU A 30 12.25 9.01 -7.52
C LEU A 30 11.25 9.88 -8.30
N THR A 31 10.35 10.59 -7.61
CA THR A 31 9.20 11.27 -8.24
C THR A 31 9.04 12.71 -7.83
N VAL A 32 9.46 13.06 -6.62
CA VAL A 32 9.49 14.44 -6.12
C VAL A 32 10.47 15.25 -6.96
N ASP A 33 9.96 16.33 -7.54
CA ASP A 33 10.77 17.32 -8.23
C ASP A 33 11.26 18.37 -7.23
N MET A 34 12.58 18.39 -6.97
CA MET A 34 13.20 19.32 -6.02
C MET A 34 14.44 19.98 -6.66
N PRO A 35 14.24 20.85 -7.67
CA PRO A 35 15.34 21.47 -8.39
C PRO A 35 16.25 22.27 -7.45
N GLY A 36 17.55 21.99 -7.51
CA GLY A 36 18.56 22.59 -6.61
C GLY A 36 18.55 22.07 -5.17
N GLY A 37 17.63 21.17 -4.81
CA GLY A 37 17.60 20.48 -3.52
C GLY A 37 18.47 19.24 -3.47
N TYR A 38 18.41 18.50 -2.35
CA TYR A 38 19.18 17.27 -2.20
C TYR A 38 18.63 16.09 -3.01
N PHE A 39 17.37 16.12 -3.45
CA PHE A 39 16.84 15.10 -4.37
C PHE A 39 17.09 15.41 -5.84
N GLY A 40 17.30 16.69 -6.19
CA GLY A 40 17.49 17.11 -7.58
C GLY A 40 16.18 17.10 -8.36
N ASP A 41 16.32 17.21 -9.69
CA ASP A 41 15.19 17.10 -10.62
C ASP A 41 14.68 15.66 -10.66
N ALA A 42 13.38 15.46 -10.93
CA ALA A 42 12.75 14.12 -10.91
C ALA A 42 13.45 13.07 -11.81
N GLU A 43 14.19 13.49 -12.84
CA GLU A 43 14.90 12.62 -13.78
C GLU A 43 16.36 12.29 -13.35
N GLN A 44 16.87 12.89 -12.26
CA GLN A 44 18.27 12.76 -11.85
C GLN A 44 18.40 12.33 -10.39
N ILE A 45 18.98 11.15 -10.16
CA ILE A 45 19.34 10.71 -8.81
C ILE A 45 20.67 11.35 -8.40
N THR A 46 20.59 12.34 -7.51
CA THR A 46 21.79 12.95 -6.90
C THR A 46 22.56 11.95 -6.03
N SER A 47 23.83 12.27 -5.69
CA SER A 47 24.61 11.46 -4.74
C SER A 47 23.92 11.34 -3.36
N TRP A 48 23.24 12.39 -2.93
CA TRP A 48 22.43 12.38 -1.71
C TRP A 48 21.24 11.43 -1.83
N GLY A 49 20.55 11.43 -2.97
CA GLY A 49 19.47 10.47 -3.26
C GLY A 49 19.94 9.02 -3.15
N TRP A 50 21.13 8.69 -3.68
CA TRP A 50 21.71 7.35 -3.56
C TRP A 50 22.00 6.94 -2.11
N ILE A 51 22.60 7.84 -1.32
CA ILE A 51 22.87 7.60 0.10
C ILE A 51 21.57 7.38 0.85
N TYR A 52 20.57 8.24 0.63
CA TYR A 52 19.27 8.15 1.27
C TYR A 52 18.54 6.85 0.88
N SER A 53 18.43 6.51 -0.41
CA SER A 53 17.83 5.24 -0.87
C SER A 53 18.49 4.03 -0.22
N THR A 54 19.82 4.00 -0.19
CA THR A 54 20.59 2.89 0.41
C THR A 54 20.30 2.78 1.91
N ALA A 55 20.31 3.91 2.63
CA ALA A 55 19.98 3.96 4.04
C ALA A 55 18.55 3.48 4.30
N VAL A 56 17.57 3.93 3.50
CA VAL A 56 16.16 3.53 3.62
C VAL A 56 16.01 2.02 3.42
N VAL A 57 16.61 1.43 2.38
CA VAL A 57 16.55 -0.02 2.13
C VAL A 57 17.14 -0.79 3.30
N VAL A 58 18.35 -0.44 3.73
CA VAL A 58 19.07 -1.13 4.81
C VAL A 58 18.32 -1.02 6.14
N LEU A 59 17.92 0.20 6.53
CA LEU A 59 17.23 0.43 7.81
C LEU A 59 15.84 -0.21 7.83
N THR A 60 15.11 -0.19 6.71
CA THR A 60 13.82 -0.87 6.56
C THR A 60 13.98 -2.38 6.71
N ALA A 61 14.96 -2.98 6.03
CA ALA A 61 15.23 -4.41 6.11
C ALA A 61 15.65 -4.83 7.53
N LEU A 62 16.58 -4.09 8.15
CA LEU A 62 17.02 -4.33 9.52
C LEU A 62 15.89 -4.17 10.52
N GLY A 63 15.05 -3.15 10.36
CA GLY A 63 13.91 -2.89 11.24
C GLY A 63 12.82 -3.95 11.13
N ALA A 64 12.48 -4.34 9.91
CA ALA A 64 11.51 -5.41 9.66
C ALA A 64 12.02 -6.72 10.25
N TRP A 65 13.29 -7.05 10.01
CA TRP A 65 13.93 -8.24 10.56
C TRP A 65 14.01 -8.21 12.09
N ALA A 66 14.44 -7.10 12.69
CA ALA A 66 14.51 -6.93 14.14
C ALA A 66 13.13 -7.07 14.78
N LYS A 67 12.08 -6.51 14.16
CA LYS A 67 10.70 -6.61 14.64
C LYS A 67 10.18 -8.05 14.56
N LEU A 68 10.46 -8.77 13.47
CA LEU A 68 10.10 -10.18 13.32
C LEU A 68 10.81 -11.06 14.36
N ARG A 69 12.09 -10.79 14.65
CA ARG A 69 12.93 -11.50 15.62
C ARG A 69 12.73 -11.08 17.09
N ARG A 70 11.78 -10.18 17.39
CA ARG A 70 11.51 -9.64 18.75
C ARG A 70 12.71 -8.95 19.39
N ARG A 71 13.57 -8.29 18.60
CA ARG A 71 14.69 -7.52 19.16
C ARG A 71 14.21 -6.16 19.64
N GLY A 72 14.62 -5.77 20.85
CA GLY A 72 14.25 -4.48 21.46
C GLY A 72 14.68 -3.27 20.64
N ALA A 73 15.76 -3.39 19.85
CA ALA A 73 16.22 -2.33 18.95
C ALA A 73 15.15 -1.82 17.96
N ALA A 74 14.17 -2.65 17.60
CA ALA A 74 13.07 -2.25 16.72
C ALA A 74 12.22 -1.11 17.30
N ASN A 75 12.18 -0.95 18.64
CA ASN A 75 11.42 0.12 19.28
C ASN A 75 12.04 1.50 19.04
N PHE A 76 13.34 1.59 18.76
CA PHE A 76 13.99 2.86 18.43
C PHE A 76 14.10 3.06 16.92
N LEU A 77 14.41 1.98 16.18
CA LEU A 77 14.64 2.06 14.75
C LEU A 77 13.39 2.47 13.96
N ILE A 78 12.22 1.90 14.30
CA ILE A 78 10.97 2.16 13.58
C ILE A 78 10.53 3.63 13.66
N PRO A 79 10.34 4.23 14.86
CA PRO A 79 9.98 5.64 14.94
C PRO A 79 11.08 6.55 14.40
N GLY A 80 12.36 6.19 14.60
CA GLY A 80 13.49 6.92 14.03
C GLY A 80 13.43 7.00 12.50
N LEU A 81 13.05 5.90 11.83
CA LEU A 81 12.90 5.88 10.38
C LEU A 81 11.71 6.73 9.91
N PHE A 82 10.57 6.69 10.61
CA PHE A 82 9.42 7.56 10.28
C PHE A 82 9.77 9.04 10.44
N THR A 83 10.46 9.40 11.53
CA THR A 83 10.94 10.77 11.76
C THR A 83 11.95 11.19 10.69
N LEU A 84 12.85 10.30 10.27
CA LEU A 84 13.77 10.56 9.16
C LEU A 84 13.01 10.88 7.88
N HIS A 85 12.02 10.06 7.50
CA HIS A 85 11.20 10.32 6.31
C HIS A 85 10.47 11.67 6.41
N ILE A 86 9.86 11.99 7.56
CA ILE A 86 9.19 13.28 7.76
C ILE A 86 10.19 14.43 7.57
N ALA A 87 11.35 14.37 8.22
CA ALA A 87 12.36 15.41 8.14
C ALA A 87 12.89 15.59 6.70
N VAL A 88 13.15 14.48 6.00
CA VAL A 88 13.68 14.48 4.64
C VAL A 88 12.64 14.88 3.59
N PHE A 89 11.34 14.70 3.81
CA PHE A 89 10.33 15.16 2.85
C PHE A 89 9.70 16.51 3.17
N THR A 90 9.95 17.08 4.36
CA THR A 90 9.39 18.39 4.74
C THR A 90 9.87 19.53 3.81
N PRO A 91 11.16 19.67 3.45
CA PRO A 91 11.60 20.71 2.52
C PRO A 91 10.98 20.60 1.12
N ALA A 92 10.76 19.36 0.65
CA ALA A 92 10.14 19.09 -0.64
C ALA A 92 8.68 19.55 -0.73
N LEU A 93 8.01 19.84 0.40
CA LEU A 93 6.65 20.40 0.40
C LEU A 93 6.58 21.77 -0.30
N ALA A 94 7.70 22.49 -0.40
CA ALA A 94 7.75 23.79 -1.06
C ALA A 94 7.66 23.68 -2.59
N THR A 95 8.14 22.57 -3.17
CA THR A 95 8.20 22.36 -4.62
C THR A 95 7.15 21.36 -5.11
N ASP A 96 6.97 20.26 -4.39
CA ASP A 96 5.99 19.21 -4.69
C ASP A 96 5.17 18.85 -3.43
N PRO A 97 4.16 19.67 -3.08
CA PRO A 97 3.36 19.48 -1.89
C PRO A 97 2.52 18.19 -1.92
N VAL A 98 2.25 17.62 -3.10
CA VAL A 98 1.35 16.48 -3.25
C VAL A 98 2.06 15.20 -2.87
N ILE A 99 3.18 14.92 -3.53
CA ILE A 99 3.92 13.68 -3.30
C ILE A 99 4.60 13.74 -1.93
N ALA A 100 5.32 14.83 -1.64
CA ALA A 100 5.99 15.00 -0.36
C ALA A 100 4.98 15.06 0.80
N GLY A 101 3.84 15.75 0.62
CA GLY A 101 2.76 15.82 1.60
C GLY A 101 2.14 14.45 1.88
N GLY A 102 1.93 13.65 0.83
CA GLY A 102 1.46 12.27 0.95
C GLY A 102 2.39 11.41 1.81
N VAL A 103 3.71 11.50 1.59
CA VAL A 103 4.70 10.76 2.38
C VAL A 103 4.78 11.24 3.83
N VAL A 104 4.81 12.57 4.04
CA VAL A 104 4.84 13.16 5.38
C VAL A 104 3.60 12.75 6.16
N LEU A 105 2.41 12.91 5.57
CA LEU A 105 1.15 12.52 6.19
C LEU A 105 1.11 11.02 6.51
N TRP A 106 1.53 10.16 5.57
CA TRP A 106 1.58 8.72 5.79
C TRP A 106 2.48 8.35 6.97
N ASN A 107 3.69 8.92 7.05
CA ASN A 107 4.61 8.66 8.14
C ASN A 107 4.13 9.23 9.48
N VAL A 108 3.49 10.39 9.51
CA VAL A 108 2.84 10.95 10.71
C VAL A 108 1.73 10.02 11.21
N LEU A 109 0.91 9.46 10.30
CA LEU A 109 -0.13 8.49 10.66
C LEU A 109 0.44 7.17 11.19
N LEU A 110 1.58 6.71 10.66
CA LEU A 110 2.27 5.52 11.18
C LEU A 110 2.91 5.80 12.55
N LEU A 111 3.53 6.96 12.71
CA LEU A 111 4.14 7.39 13.96
C LEU A 111 3.09 7.60 15.06
N SER A 112 1.95 8.22 14.74
CA SER A 112 0.86 8.42 15.70
C SER A 112 0.28 7.09 16.18
N ARG A 113 0.12 6.10 15.29
CA ARG A 113 -0.29 4.73 15.66
C ARG A 113 0.73 4.01 16.53
N TRP A 114 2.01 4.35 16.37
CA TRP A 114 3.08 3.79 17.19
C TRP A 114 3.10 4.40 18.60
N ILE A 115 2.88 5.72 18.70
CA ILE A 115 2.81 6.47 19.98
C ILE A 115 1.51 6.14 20.74
N PHE A 116 0.39 6.04 20.02
CA PHE A 116 -0.95 5.79 20.56
C PHE A 116 -1.47 4.41 20.11
N PRO A 117 -0.93 3.30 20.64
CA PRO A 117 -1.33 1.97 20.23
C PRO A 117 -2.78 1.70 20.67
N THR A 118 -3.69 1.63 19.70
CA THR A 118 -5.09 1.26 19.94
C THR A 118 -5.18 -0.24 20.22
N HIS A 119 -5.34 -0.60 21.49
CA HIS A 119 -5.49 -2.00 21.92
C HIS A 119 -6.96 -2.42 21.78
N ALA A 120 -7.38 -2.75 20.56
CA ALA A 120 -8.66 -3.42 20.37
C ALA A 120 -8.51 -4.89 20.77
N THR A 121 -8.66 -5.20 22.06
CA THR A 121 -8.76 -6.58 22.55
C THR A 121 -10.13 -7.14 22.18
N ARG A 122 -10.23 -7.76 21.00
CA ARG A 122 -11.37 -8.65 20.71
C ARG A 122 -10.98 -10.09 20.98
N HIS A 123 -11.80 -10.78 21.77
CA HIS A 123 -11.79 -12.23 21.84
C HIS A 123 -12.24 -12.75 20.48
N ARG A 124 -11.32 -13.40 19.78
CA ARG A 124 -11.60 -14.05 18.51
C ARG A 124 -11.58 -15.54 18.76
N GLU A 125 -12.63 -16.22 18.32
CA GLU A 125 -12.66 -17.67 18.33
C GLU A 125 -11.48 -18.22 17.50
N PRO A 126 -10.88 -19.33 17.96
CA PRO A 126 -9.81 -19.97 17.20
C PRO A 126 -10.35 -20.41 15.83
N PRO A 127 -9.60 -20.17 14.75
CA PRO A 127 -10.04 -20.57 13.42
C PRO A 127 -10.18 -22.10 13.33
N SER A 128 -11.27 -22.57 12.75
CA SER A 128 -11.58 -24.00 12.58
C SER A 128 -10.90 -24.63 11.36
N ASP A 129 -10.40 -23.81 10.42
CA ASP A 129 -9.82 -24.27 9.16
C ASP A 129 -8.40 -23.69 8.91
N PRO A 130 -7.56 -24.37 8.09
CA PRO A 130 -6.21 -23.90 7.77
C PRO A 130 -6.17 -22.51 7.10
N LEU A 131 -7.17 -22.19 6.29
CA LEU A 131 -7.28 -20.89 5.63
C LEU A 131 -7.57 -19.78 6.65
N GLY A 132 -8.51 -19.99 7.58
CA GLY A 132 -8.77 -19.08 8.68
C GLY A 132 -7.57 -18.86 9.59
N ALA A 133 -6.77 -19.91 9.85
CA ALA A 133 -5.51 -19.81 10.59
C ALA A 133 -4.49 -18.92 9.86
N TRP A 134 -4.32 -19.12 8.55
CA TRP A 134 -3.43 -18.30 7.73
C TRP A 134 -3.88 -16.83 7.69
N LEU A 135 -5.17 -16.59 7.46
CA LEU A 135 -5.75 -15.24 7.40
C LEU A 135 -5.58 -14.51 8.74
N THR A 136 -5.90 -15.16 9.85
CA THR A 136 -5.77 -14.56 11.19
C THR A 136 -4.34 -14.05 11.45
N LEU A 137 -3.33 -14.78 10.97
CA LEU A 137 -1.92 -14.44 11.19
C LEU A 137 -1.37 -13.42 10.18
N ASN A 138 -1.72 -13.55 8.89
CA ASN A 138 -1.06 -12.85 7.79
C ASN A 138 -1.89 -11.74 7.14
N GLU A 139 -3.22 -11.83 7.19
CA GLU A 139 -4.13 -10.94 6.45
C GLU A 139 -3.80 -9.46 6.65
N PRO A 140 -3.60 -8.92 7.88
CA PRO A 140 -3.39 -7.48 8.03
C PRO A 140 -2.10 -7.01 7.36
N ALA A 141 -1.04 -7.80 7.47
CA ALA A 141 0.27 -7.48 6.92
C ALA A 141 0.25 -7.54 5.38
N VAL A 142 -0.27 -8.65 4.83
CA VAL A 142 -0.36 -8.85 3.37
C VAL A 142 -1.30 -7.83 2.75
N ARG A 143 -2.46 -7.54 3.36
CA ARG A 143 -3.40 -6.53 2.87
C ARG A 143 -2.77 -5.13 2.87
N HIS A 144 -1.99 -4.80 3.90
CA HIS A 144 -1.30 -3.51 3.94
C HIS A 144 -0.29 -3.39 2.80
N LEU A 145 0.53 -4.43 2.57
CA LEU A 145 1.49 -4.42 1.47
C LEU A 145 0.80 -4.42 0.10
N LEU A 146 -0.30 -5.17 -0.08
CA LEU A 146 -1.11 -5.12 -1.30
C LEU A 146 -1.64 -3.72 -1.57
N PHE A 147 -2.14 -3.03 -0.53
CA PHE A 147 -2.59 -1.64 -0.66
C PHE A 147 -1.44 -0.70 -1.06
N VAL A 148 -0.28 -0.82 -0.42
CA VAL A 148 0.90 0.00 -0.74
C VAL A 148 1.38 -0.26 -2.16
N SER A 149 1.44 -1.51 -2.59
CA SER A 149 1.84 -1.88 -3.94
C SER A 149 0.86 -1.41 -5.00
N LEU A 150 -0.46 -1.55 -4.76
CA LEU A 150 -1.47 -0.96 -5.64
C LEU A 150 -1.30 0.56 -5.76
N LEU A 151 -0.99 1.25 -4.65
CA LEU A 151 -0.73 2.69 -4.67
C LEU A 151 0.52 3.02 -5.48
N ILE A 152 1.61 2.26 -5.30
CA ILE A 152 2.86 2.41 -6.06
C ILE A 152 2.61 2.17 -7.55
N SER A 153 2.04 1.02 -7.93
CA SER A 153 1.80 0.66 -9.33
C SER A 153 0.83 1.62 -10.01
N THR A 154 -0.23 2.06 -9.32
CA THR A 154 -1.16 3.06 -9.85
C THR A 154 -0.47 4.42 -10.03
N SER A 155 0.39 4.83 -9.09
CA SER A 155 1.16 6.07 -9.21
C SER A 155 2.12 6.01 -10.39
N VAL A 156 2.86 4.91 -10.55
CA VAL A 156 3.83 4.73 -11.63
C VAL A 156 3.18 4.74 -13.00
N VAL A 157 2.04 4.05 -13.14
CA VAL A 157 1.27 4.06 -14.40
C VAL A 157 0.59 5.42 -14.62
N GLY A 158 -0.04 5.98 -13.59
CA GLY A 158 -0.82 7.22 -13.65
C GLY A 158 0.03 8.45 -13.97
N TYR A 159 1.18 8.59 -13.31
CA TYR A 159 2.14 9.69 -13.52
C TYR A 159 3.13 9.41 -14.65
N ARG A 160 2.98 8.31 -15.39
CA ARG A 160 3.86 7.91 -16.51
C ARG A 160 5.34 7.77 -16.13
N LEU A 161 5.61 7.43 -14.87
CA LEU A 161 6.96 7.19 -14.33
C LEU A 161 7.55 5.87 -14.81
N GLY A 162 6.82 5.11 -15.63
CA GLY A 162 7.24 3.83 -16.19
C GLY A 162 8.30 3.91 -17.29
N THR A 163 8.83 5.11 -17.60
CA THR A 163 10.00 5.26 -18.48
C THR A 163 11.31 5.09 -17.72
N GLU A 164 11.31 5.40 -16.42
CA GLU A 164 12.51 5.34 -15.59
C GLU A 164 12.79 3.93 -15.10
N LEU A 165 13.97 3.40 -15.45
CA LEU A 165 14.41 2.06 -15.07
C LEU A 165 14.35 1.82 -13.55
N PRO A 166 14.80 2.74 -12.67
CA PRO A 166 14.74 2.52 -11.21
C PRO A 166 13.32 2.30 -10.69
N THR A 167 12.35 3.08 -11.22
CA THR A 167 10.94 3.01 -10.83
C THR A 167 10.31 1.69 -11.28
N LEU A 168 10.61 1.25 -12.50
CA LEU A 168 10.18 -0.06 -13.01
C LEU A 168 10.74 -1.21 -12.16
N VAL A 169 12.04 -1.17 -11.85
CA VAL A 169 12.69 -2.20 -11.01
C VAL A 169 12.06 -2.24 -9.62
N LEU A 170 11.83 -1.08 -8.99
CA LEU A 170 11.16 -1.00 -7.69
C LEU A 170 9.78 -1.67 -7.74
N CYS A 171 8.95 -1.33 -8.72
CA CYS A 171 7.62 -1.93 -8.88
C CYS A 171 7.69 -3.44 -9.09
N MET A 172 8.56 -3.91 -9.99
CA MET A 172 8.70 -5.34 -10.27
C MET A 172 9.14 -6.12 -9.03
N VAL A 173 10.08 -5.57 -8.24
CA VAL A 173 10.53 -6.21 -6.99
C VAL A 173 9.39 -6.29 -5.97
N VAL A 174 8.63 -5.20 -5.79
CA VAL A 174 7.48 -5.16 -4.88
C VAL A 174 6.39 -6.13 -5.29
N ASP A 175 6.02 -6.12 -6.58
CA ASP A 175 4.97 -6.98 -7.12
C ASP A 175 5.36 -8.46 -7.05
N THR A 176 6.63 -8.78 -7.34
CA THR A 176 7.15 -10.14 -7.22
C THR A 176 7.16 -10.62 -5.76
N ALA A 177 7.60 -9.77 -4.83
CA ALA A 177 7.56 -10.09 -3.41
C ALA A 177 6.12 -10.36 -2.94
N LEU A 178 5.16 -9.56 -3.40
CA LEU A 178 3.75 -9.74 -3.08
C LEU A 178 3.15 -11.00 -3.69
N LEU A 179 3.51 -11.36 -4.92
CA LEU A 179 3.13 -12.63 -5.54
C LEU A 179 3.55 -13.81 -4.67
N VAL A 180 4.78 -13.79 -4.13
CA VAL A 180 5.27 -14.84 -3.23
C VAL A 180 4.46 -14.86 -1.93
N LEU A 181 4.14 -13.70 -1.36
CA LEU A 181 3.35 -13.59 -0.13
C LEU A 181 1.90 -14.05 -0.32
N THR A 182 1.26 -13.73 -1.45
CA THR A 182 -0.13 -14.12 -1.76
C THR A 182 -0.24 -15.55 -2.29
N ALA A 183 0.83 -16.15 -2.80
CA ALA A 183 0.84 -17.56 -3.22
C ALA A 183 0.43 -18.51 -2.07
N GLY A 184 0.82 -18.19 -0.83
CA GLY A 184 0.39 -18.91 0.35
C GLY A 184 -1.13 -18.89 0.53
N PHE A 185 -1.75 -17.71 0.40
CA PHE A 185 -3.21 -17.57 0.43
C PHE A 185 -3.89 -18.38 -0.66
N LEU A 186 -3.42 -18.25 -1.91
CA LEU A 186 -4.00 -18.97 -3.05
C LEU A 186 -3.91 -20.49 -2.91
N ARG A 187 -2.82 -21.00 -2.31
CA ARG A 187 -2.65 -22.43 -2.04
C ARG A 187 -3.70 -22.95 -1.04
N HIS A 188 -3.91 -22.24 0.06
CA HIS A 188 -4.94 -22.61 1.05
C HIS A 188 -6.35 -22.45 0.47
N LEU A 189 -6.55 -21.40 -0.34
CA LEU A 189 -7.80 -21.16 -1.04
C LEU A 189 -8.16 -22.32 -1.98
N TRP A 190 -7.20 -22.84 -2.74
CA TRP A 190 -7.40 -23.97 -3.65
C TRP A 190 -7.83 -25.26 -2.93
N GLY A 191 -7.35 -25.45 -1.69
CA GLY A 191 -7.71 -26.59 -0.85
C GLY A 191 -9.11 -26.51 -0.23
N SER A 192 -9.72 -25.32 -0.18
CA SER A 192 -10.96 -25.08 0.59
C SER A 192 -12.29 -25.47 -0.09
N GLY A 193 -12.28 -25.98 -1.33
CA GLY A 193 -13.48 -26.50 -2.03
C GLY A 193 -13.67 -26.02 -3.48
N HIS A 194 -14.64 -26.61 -4.20
CA HIS A 194 -14.80 -26.45 -5.66
C HIS A 194 -15.07 -25.00 -6.11
N ARG A 195 -16.01 -24.28 -5.48
CA ARG A 195 -16.32 -22.88 -5.82
C ARG A 195 -15.11 -21.95 -5.68
N TRP A 196 -14.21 -22.27 -4.76
CA TRP A 196 -13.04 -21.45 -4.45
C TRP A 196 -11.88 -21.67 -5.40
N ARG A 197 -11.81 -22.82 -6.06
CA ARG A 197 -10.84 -23.09 -7.12
C ARG A 197 -11.07 -22.21 -8.34
N VAL A 198 -12.33 -21.96 -8.72
CA VAL A 198 -12.66 -21.07 -9.85
C VAL A 198 -12.14 -19.66 -9.62
N ILE A 199 -12.33 -19.15 -8.40
CA ILE A 199 -11.88 -17.80 -8.01
C ILE A 199 -10.34 -17.73 -7.97
N ALA A 200 -9.66 -18.73 -7.39
CA ALA A 200 -8.21 -18.79 -7.41
C ALA A 200 -7.65 -18.88 -8.84
N LEU A 201 -8.29 -19.69 -9.69
CA LEU A 201 -7.93 -19.85 -11.09
C LEU A 201 -8.07 -18.52 -11.86
N SER A 202 -9.13 -17.74 -11.62
CA SER A 202 -9.27 -16.43 -12.28
C SER A 202 -8.11 -15.48 -11.96
N SER A 203 -7.60 -15.48 -10.73
CA SER A 203 -6.42 -14.68 -10.35
C SER A 203 -5.17 -15.19 -11.06
N ILE A 204 -4.99 -16.51 -11.14
CA ILE A 204 -3.83 -17.12 -11.83
C ILE A 204 -3.87 -16.83 -13.33
N VAL A 205 -5.04 -16.90 -13.95
CA VAL A 205 -5.22 -16.58 -15.38
C VAL A 205 -4.90 -15.11 -15.66
N ALA A 206 -5.38 -14.18 -14.81
CA ALA A 206 -5.04 -12.76 -14.93
C ALA A 206 -3.52 -12.52 -14.87
N LEU A 207 -2.82 -13.22 -13.97
CA LEU A 207 -1.36 -13.17 -13.89
C LEU A 207 -0.68 -13.74 -15.15
N ALA A 208 -1.14 -14.90 -15.64
CA ALA A 208 -0.57 -15.55 -16.82
C ALA A 208 -0.72 -14.69 -18.08
N LEU A 209 -1.88 -14.06 -18.27
CA LEU A 209 -2.11 -13.13 -19.37
C LEU A 209 -1.18 -11.90 -19.30
N GLY A 210 -0.85 -11.46 -18.09
CA GLY A 210 0.08 -10.38 -17.85
C GLY A 210 1.52 -10.66 -18.28
N LEU A 211 2.01 -11.84 -17.93
CA LEU A 211 3.37 -12.28 -18.25
C LEU A 211 3.59 -12.50 -19.75
N LEU A 212 2.52 -12.68 -20.53
CA LEU A 212 2.58 -12.80 -21.99
C LEU A 212 2.72 -11.45 -22.71
N GLY A 213 2.53 -10.32 -22.00
CA GLY A 213 2.67 -8.99 -22.57
C GLY A 213 4.14 -8.64 -22.84
N THR A 214 4.45 -8.17 -24.05
CA THR A 214 5.82 -7.78 -24.44
C THR A 214 6.26 -6.42 -23.89
N ARG A 215 5.33 -5.59 -23.36
CA ARG A 215 5.65 -4.28 -22.79
C ARG A 215 5.55 -4.30 -21.26
N PRO A 216 6.54 -3.75 -20.53
CA PRO A 216 6.57 -3.78 -19.07
C PRO A 216 5.36 -3.09 -18.42
N VAL A 217 4.81 -2.05 -19.08
CA VAL A 217 3.61 -1.34 -18.60
C VAL A 217 2.39 -2.26 -18.54
N TRP A 218 2.21 -3.15 -19.53
CA TRP A 218 1.11 -4.13 -19.51
C TRP A 218 1.29 -5.15 -18.38
N ALA A 219 2.53 -5.61 -18.16
CA ALA A 219 2.85 -6.49 -17.04
C ALA A 219 2.48 -5.83 -15.70
N LEU A 220 2.86 -4.57 -15.46
CA LEU A 220 2.48 -3.83 -14.25
C LEU A 220 0.95 -3.68 -14.11
N GLY A 221 0.25 -3.34 -15.20
CA GLY A 221 -1.21 -3.21 -15.17
C GLY A 221 -1.91 -4.52 -14.80
N THR A 222 -1.49 -5.64 -15.38
CA THR A 222 -2.03 -6.96 -15.05
C THR A 222 -1.68 -7.42 -13.63
N LEU A 223 -0.48 -7.11 -13.14
CA LEU A 223 -0.09 -7.36 -11.74
C LEU A 223 -0.96 -6.56 -10.78
N ALA A 224 -1.24 -5.29 -11.07
CA ALA A 224 -2.17 -4.48 -10.28
C ALA A 224 -3.59 -5.09 -10.27
N VAL A 225 -4.10 -5.54 -11.43
CA VAL A 225 -5.42 -6.23 -11.49
C VAL A 225 -5.41 -7.51 -10.66
N TYR A 226 -4.35 -8.32 -10.75
CA TYR A 226 -4.17 -9.51 -9.92
C TYR A 226 -4.18 -9.17 -8.43
N GLN A 227 -3.40 -8.18 -8.00
CA GLN A 227 -3.31 -7.74 -6.61
C GLN A 227 -4.64 -7.21 -6.08
N LEU A 228 -5.38 -6.46 -6.92
CA LEU A 228 -6.71 -5.97 -6.59
C LEU A 228 -7.69 -7.13 -6.40
N ALA A 229 -7.67 -8.12 -7.30
CA ALA A 229 -8.53 -9.30 -7.21
C ALA A 229 -8.23 -10.12 -5.94
N VAL A 230 -6.95 -10.39 -5.64
CA VAL A 230 -6.54 -11.09 -4.43
C VAL A 230 -6.87 -10.28 -3.17
N GLY A 231 -6.61 -8.97 -3.19
CA GLY A 231 -6.94 -8.06 -2.09
C GLY A 231 -8.44 -8.03 -1.79
N ALA A 232 -9.29 -7.99 -2.82
CA ALA A 232 -10.73 -8.07 -2.68
C ALA A 232 -11.19 -9.41 -2.11
N GLN A 233 -10.62 -10.53 -2.60
CA GLN A 233 -10.90 -11.87 -2.06
C GLN A 233 -10.50 -11.98 -0.58
N MET A 234 -9.33 -11.45 -0.21
CA MET A 234 -8.87 -11.41 1.17
C MET A 234 -9.74 -10.51 2.04
N LEU A 235 -10.25 -9.39 1.50
CA LEU A 235 -11.16 -8.51 2.22
C LEU A 235 -12.48 -9.21 2.50
N VAL A 236 -13.18 -9.70 1.47
CA VAL A 236 -14.50 -10.34 1.58
C VAL A 236 -14.50 -11.53 2.53
N ARG A 237 -13.41 -12.30 2.57
CA ARG A 237 -13.26 -13.43 3.51
C ARG A 237 -12.62 -13.05 4.83
N GLY A 238 -12.02 -11.87 4.85
CA GLY A 238 -11.31 -11.37 5.99
C GLY A 238 -12.32 -11.13 7.11
N PRO A 239 -11.99 -11.48 8.35
CA PRO A 239 -12.77 -11.06 9.50
C PRO A 239 -13.12 -9.56 9.50
N SER A 240 -12.23 -8.74 8.96
CA SER A 240 -12.39 -7.29 8.85
C SER A 240 -13.65 -6.90 8.08
N PHE A 241 -14.02 -7.64 7.03
CA PHE A 241 -15.21 -7.31 6.25
C PHE A 241 -16.49 -7.63 7.00
N ARG A 242 -16.52 -8.74 7.74
CA ARG A 242 -17.65 -9.04 8.64
C ARG A 242 -17.78 -7.97 9.71
N ASP A 243 -16.67 -7.59 10.35
CA ASP A 243 -16.63 -6.52 11.36
C ASP A 243 -17.12 -5.17 10.78
N LEU A 244 -16.70 -4.83 9.55
CA LEU A 244 -17.15 -3.64 8.83
C LEU A 244 -18.63 -3.72 8.48
N ALA A 245 -19.09 -4.83 7.91
CA ALA A 245 -20.48 -5.03 7.53
C ALA A 245 -21.39 -4.93 8.76
N GLU A 246 -21.07 -5.60 9.87
CA GLU A 246 -21.80 -5.50 11.13
C GLU A 246 -21.84 -4.05 11.66
N SER A 247 -20.71 -3.35 11.63
CA SER A 247 -20.64 -1.93 12.01
C SER A 247 -21.49 -1.04 11.11
N PHE A 248 -21.50 -1.30 9.80
CA PHE A 248 -22.24 -0.51 8.83
C PHE A 248 -23.74 -0.78 8.87
N TYR A 249 -24.16 -2.03 9.11
CA TYR A 249 -25.55 -2.35 9.36
C TYR A 249 -26.07 -1.68 10.63
N GLY A 250 -25.22 -1.51 11.64
CA GLY A 250 -25.56 -0.74 12.85
C GLY A 250 -25.57 0.78 12.65
N GLN A 251 -24.83 1.30 11.66
CA GLN A 251 -24.63 2.74 11.43
C GLN A 251 -24.67 3.08 9.92
N PRO A 252 -25.84 2.99 9.27
CA PRO A 252 -25.95 3.15 7.81
C PRO A 252 -25.48 4.53 7.30
N ALA A 253 -25.62 5.57 8.12
CA ALA A 253 -25.11 6.90 7.80
C ALA A 253 -23.58 6.93 7.60
N LEU A 254 -22.82 6.16 8.40
CA LEU A 254 -21.37 6.07 8.24
C LEU A 254 -20.97 5.32 6.96
N LEU A 255 -21.77 4.33 6.53
CA LEU A 255 -21.52 3.64 5.26
C LEU A 255 -21.63 4.62 4.10
N VAL A 256 -22.72 5.39 4.05
CA VAL A 256 -22.93 6.41 3.01
C VAL A 256 -21.79 7.43 3.02
N LEU A 257 -21.44 7.95 4.21
CA LEU A 257 -20.35 8.92 4.36
C LEU A 257 -18.99 8.34 3.92
N ALA A 258 -18.67 7.11 4.35
CA ALA A 258 -17.40 6.45 4.02
C ALA A 258 -17.31 6.11 2.52
N SER A 259 -18.39 5.61 1.92
CA SER A 259 -18.45 5.35 0.48
C SER A 259 -18.34 6.63 -0.33
N PHE A 260 -18.99 7.72 0.11
CA PHE A 260 -18.91 9.02 -0.53
C PHE A 260 -17.49 9.61 -0.45
N ALA A 261 -16.90 9.60 0.74
CA ALA A 261 -15.52 10.05 0.96
C ALA A 261 -14.52 9.22 0.14
N LEU A 262 -14.66 7.89 0.12
CA LEU A 262 -13.80 7.01 -0.67
C LEU A 262 -13.87 7.34 -2.16
N LEU A 263 -15.08 7.59 -2.67
CA LEU A 263 -15.27 7.86 -4.08
C LEU A 263 -14.77 9.26 -4.46
N ILE A 264 -14.91 10.25 -3.59
CA ILE A 264 -14.26 11.56 -3.77
C ILE A 264 -12.74 11.39 -3.86
N VAL A 265 -12.14 10.70 -2.89
CA VAL A 265 -10.68 10.48 -2.88
C VAL A 265 -10.22 9.73 -4.12
N ALA A 266 -10.92 8.66 -4.50
CA ALA A 266 -10.60 7.89 -5.71
C ALA A 266 -10.76 8.74 -6.98
N GLY A 267 -11.84 9.51 -7.10
CA GLY A 267 -12.08 10.41 -8.22
C GLY A 267 -11.02 11.50 -8.34
N THR A 268 -10.67 12.15 -7.22
CA THR A 268 -9.60 13.15 -7.17
C THR A 268 -8.26 12.56 -7.62
N LEU A 269 -7.90 11.36 -7.13
CA LEU A 269 -6.67 10.69 -7.54
C LEU A 269 -6.67 10.35 -9.03
N LEU A 270 -7.77 9.77 -9.54
CA LEU A 270 -7.88 9.42 -10.96
C LEU A 270 -7.83 10.66 -11.88
N LEU A 271 -8.45 11.76 -11.47
CA LEU A 271 -8.44 13.03 -12.22
C LEU A 271 -7.09 13.76 -12.13
N SER A 272 -6.32 13.55 -11.05
CA SER A 272 -4.99 14.13 -10.90
C SER A 272 -3.95 13.48 -11.83
N PHE A 273 -4.24 12.30 -12.37
CA PHE A 273 -3.31 11.62 -13.28
C PHE A 273 -3.22 12.35 -14.63
N PRO A 274 -2.00 12.62 -15.13
CA PRO A 274 -1.78 13.19 -16.47
C PRO A 274 -2.50 12.43 -17.59
N ALA A 275 -2.74 11.13 -17.42
CA ALA A 275 -3.49 10.32 -18.38
C ALA A 275 -4.98 10.71 -18.52
N ALA A 276 -5.57 11.35 -17.51
CA ALA A 276 -6.97 11.76 -17.50
C ALA A 276 -7.22 13.15 -18.13
N SER A 277 -6.17 13.96 -18.32
CA SER A 277 -6.28 15.31 -18.90
C SER A 277 -5.61 15.39 -20.27
N SER A 278 -6.32 15.91 -21.28
CA SER A 278 -5.78 16.13 -22.63
C SER A 278 -4.88 17.38 -22.75
N GLY A 279 -4.40 17.94 -21.64
CA GLY A 279 -3.75 19.25 -21.58
C GLY A 279 -2.93 19.47 -20.32
N LYS A 280 -3.06 20.65 -19.69
CA LYS A 280 -2.34 20.97 -18.45
C LYS A 280 -2.80 20.06 -17.29
N PRO A 281 -1.89 19.58 -16.42
CA PRO A 281 -2.27 18.85 -15.22
C PRO A 281 -3.26 19.67 -14.38
N ILE A 282 -4.31 19.03 -13.90
CA ILE A 282 -5.30 19.66 -13.02
C ILE A 282 -4.71 19.72 -11.61
N SER A 283 -4.77 20.89 -10.97
CA SER A 283 -4.36 21.04 -9.57
C SER A 283 -5.15 20.05 -8.69
N PRO A 284 -4.54 19.41 -7.67
CA PRO A 284 -5.25 18.48 -6.79
C PRO A 284 -6.49 19.10 -6.11
N VAL A 285 -6.42 20.40 -5.81
CA VAL A 285 -7.54 21.16 -5.23
C VAL A 285 -8.68 21.25 -6.26
N ASP A 286 -8.36 21.56 -7.51
CA ASP A 286 -9.34 21.61 -8.59
C ASP A 286 -9.90 20.22 -8.92
N ALA A 287 -9.07 19.18 -8.85
CA ALA A 287 -9.50 17.79 -9.01
C ALA A 287 -10.47 17.36 -7.89
N LEU A 288 -10.27 17.84 -6.66
CA LEU A 288 -11.18 17.63 -5.54
C LEU A 288 -12.51 18.37 -5.75
N PHE A 289 -12.48 19.62 -6.19
CA PHE A 289 -13.69 20.36 -6.53
C PHE A 289 -14.44 19.73 -7.72
N THR A 290 -13.71 19.21 -8.71
CA THR A 290 -14.29 18.53 -9.88
C THR A 290 -14.93 17.20 -9.48
N SER A 291 -14.25 16.39 -8.66
CA SER A 291 -14.78 15.09 -8.23
C SER A 291 -16.01 15.23 -7.33
N THR A 292 -16.03 16.26 -6.48
CA THR A 292 -17.19 16.57 -5.62
C THR A 292 -18.37 17.14 -6.42
N SER A 293 -18.12 18.06 -7.36
CA SER A 293 -19.18 18.68 -8.19
C SER A 293 -19.81 17.73 -9.20
N ALA A 294 -19.01 16.88 -9.86
CA ALA A 294 -19.51 15.88 -10.80
C ALA A 294 -20.49 14.89 -10.14
N ARG A 295 -20.38 14.69 -8.83
CA ARG A 295 -21.27 13.81 -8.06
C ARG A 295 -22.47 14.52 -7.44
N ALA A 296 -22.40 15.84 -7.25
CA ALA A 296 -23.47 16.62 -6.66
C ALA A 296 -24.56 17.02 -7.67
N SER A 297 -24.33 16.84 -8.98
CA SER A 297 -25.35 17.09 -10.00
C SER A 297 -26.39 15.95 -10.03
N PRO A 298 -27.68 16.23 -9.76
CA PRO A 298 -28.72 15.24 -10.00
C PRO A 298 -28.81 14.96 -11.50
N ALA A 299 -28.86 13.67 -11.85
CA ALA A 299 -29.18 13.21 -13.20
C ALA A 299 -30.68 13.39 -13.48
#